data_AF-D9QI63-F1
#
_entry.id   AF-D9QI63-F1
#
_cell.length_a   1.000
_cell.length_b   1.000
_cell.length_c   1.000
_cell.angle_alpha   90.00
_cell.angle_beta   90.00
_cell.angle_gamma   90.00
#
_symmetry.space_group_name_H-M   'P 1'
#
loop_
_entity.id
_entity.type
_entity.pdbx_description
1 polymer ?
#
loop_
_entity_poly.entity_id
_entity_poly.type
_entity_poly.pdbx_seq_one_letter_code
_entity_poly.pdbx_strand_id
1 'polypeptide(L)' 'MIDLNTPTAEEFDAIQGLRGHGFEIVRYREERGYFTSLRQRDEVPGLAGKTDGIGAHASVEAG' A
#
# COMPACT_ATOMS: atom_id res chain seq x y z
N MET A 1 -7.30 6.24 7.84
CA MET A 1 -5.91 5.74 7.75
C MET A 1 -6.02 4.22 7.75
N ILE A 2 -5.43 3.57 6.76
CA ILE A 2 -5.52 2.13 6.51
C ILE A 2 -4.13 1.53 6.65
N ASP A 3 -3.99 0.46 7.43
CA ASP A 3 -2.72 -0.26 7.52
C ASP A 3 -2.43 -0.93 6.17
N LEU A 4 -1.22 -0.77 5.61
CA LEU A 4 -0.83 -1.42 4.36
C LEU A 4 -0.74 -2.95 4.47
N ASN A 5 -0.69 -3.50 5.69
CA ASN A 5 -0.49 -4.93 5.91
C ASN A 5 -1.79 -5.76 5.99
N THR A 6 -2.94 -5.14 6.19
CA THR A 6 -4.22 -5.84 6.45
C THR A 6 -5.12 -6.03 5.21
N PRO A 7 -5.40 -4.98 4.41
CA PRO A 7 -6.47 -5.01 3.42
C PRO A 7 -6.18 -5.94 2.26
N THR A 8 -7.23 -6.45 1.62
CA THR A 8 -7.15 -7.15 0.34
C THR A 8 -6.89 -6.17 -0.81
N ALA A 9 -6.58 -6.72 -1.99
CA ALA A 9 -6.42 -5.91 -3.20
C ALA A 9 -7.72 -5.14 -3.55
N GLU A 10 -8.88 -5.77 -3.38
CA GLU A 10 -10.18 -5.17 -3.66
C GLU A 10 -10.50 -4.02 -2.70
N GLU A 11 -10.13 -4.18 -1.42
CA GLU A 11 -10.29 -3.13 -0.41
C GLU A 11 -9.38 -1.93 -0.68
N PHE A 12 -8.14 -2.15 -1.14
CA PHE A 12 -7.30 -1.07 -1.62
C PHE A 12 -7.87 -0.38 -2.86
N ASP A 13 -8.45 -1.14 -3.79
CA ASP A 13 -9.00 -0.59 -5.03
C ASP A 13 -10.28 0.25 -4.80
N ALA A 14 -10.96 0.04 -3.68
CA ALA A 14 -12.07 0.87 -3.23
C ALA A 14 -11.61 2.29 -2.80
N ILE A 15 -10.32 2.49 -2.49
CA ILE A 15 -9.76 3.78 -2.11
C ILE A 15 -9.40 4.56 -3.37
N GLN A 16 -9.98 5.75 -3.57
CA GLN A 16 -9.78 6.55 -4.78
C GLN A 16 -8.30 6.79 -5.12
N GLY A 17 -7.43 6.97 -4.12
CA GLY A 17 -6.00 7.17 -4.32
C GLY A 17 -5.19 5.90 -4.60
N LEU A 18 -5.74 4.72 -4.35
CA LEU A 18 -5.09 3.41 -4.52
C LEU A 18 -5.77 2.53 -5.58
N ARG A 19 -6.82 3.04 -6.23
CA ARG A 19 -7.58 2.31 -7.25
C ARG A 19 -6.68 1.83 -8.39
N GLY A 20 -6.66 0.52 -8.60
CA GLY A 20 -5.86 -0.16 -9.61
C GLY A 20 -4.46 -0.57 -9.13
N HIS A 21 -4.14 -0.31 -7.86
CA HIS A 21 -2.84 -0.63 -7.25
C HIS A 21 -2.93 -1.67 -6.14
N GLY A 22 -4.13 -2.11 -5.74
CA GLY A 22 -4.30 -3.05 -4.64
C GLY A 22 -3.53 -4.37 -4.84
N PHE A 23 -3.55 -4.90 -6.06
CA PHE A 23 -2.81 -6.12 -6.41
C PHE A 23 -1.30 -5.98 -6.20
N GLU A 24 -0.72 -4.85 -6.62
CA GLU A 24 0.73 -4.60 -6.52
C GLU A 24 1.18 -4.51 -5.06
N ILE A 25 0.37 -3.90 -4.19
CA ILE A 25 0.64 -3.75 -2.76
C ILE A 25 0.60 -5.10 -2.04
N VAL A 26 -0.46 -5.89 -2.26
CA VAL A 26 -0.60 -7.23 -1.66
C VAL A 26 0.53 -8.13 -2.12
N ARG A 27 0.82 -8.14 -3.42
CA ARG A 27 1.91 -8.94 -3.98
C ARG A 27 3.26 -8.55 -3.39
N TYR A 28 3.56 -7.25 -3.24
CA TYR A 28 4.81 -6.80 -2.63
C TYR A 28 4.97 -7.36 -1.21
N ARG A 29 3.96 -7.24 -0.33
CA ARG A 29 4.08 -7.73 1.06
C ARG A 29 4.12 -9.25 1.16
N GLU A 30 3.48 -9.97 0.24
CA GLU A 30 3.58 -11.43 0.16
C GLU A 30 4.96 -11.91 -0.28
N GLU A 31 5.60 -11.20 -1.21
CA GLU A 31 6.93 -11.55 -1.73
C GLU A 31 8.09 -11.05 -0.84
N ARG A 32 7.90 -9.92 -0.15
CA ARG A 32 8.98 -9.21 0.60
C ARG A 32 8.79 -9.22 2.10
N GLY A 33 7.63 -9.66 2.60
CA GLY A 33 7.21 -9.48 3.99
C GLY A 33 6.47 -8.16 4.20
N TYR A 34 5.89 -8.01 5.39
CA TYR A 34 5.09 -6.84 5.74
C TYR A 34 5.84 -5.52 5.59
N PHE A 35 5.08 -4.47 5.27
CA PHE A 35 5.57 -3.10 5.34
C PHE A 35 5.96 -2.80 6.78
N THR A 36 7.14 -2.20 6.95
CA THR A 36 7.68 -1.68 8.22
C THR A 36 7.86 -0.16 8.19
N SER A 37 7.72 0.44 7.00
CA SER A 37 7.78 1.88 6.79
C SER A 37 6.96 2.29 5.57
N LEU A 38 6.31 3.46 5.63
CA LEU A 38 5.65 4.07 4.47
C LEU A 38 6.61 4.35 3.31
N ARG A 39 7.93 4.41 3.55
CA ARG A 39 8.93 4.57 2.48
C ARG A 39 9.00 3.37 1.54
N GLN A 40 8.74 2.15 2.03
CA GLN A 40 8.77 0.92 1.23
C GLN A 40 7.67 0.89 0.17
N ARG A 41 6.65 1.75 0.26
CA ARG A 41 5.65 1.94 -0.78
C ARG A 41 6.26 2.35 -2.12
N ASP A 42 7.35 3.12 -2.10
CA ASP A 42 8.03 3.56 -3.32
C ASP A 42 8.79 2.40 -4.00
N GLU A 43 8.92 1.25 -3.33
CA GLU A 43 9.46 0.01 -3.88
C GLU A 43 8.37 -0.85 -4.56
N VAL A 44 7.09 -0.53 -4.35
CA VAL A 44 5.97 -1.23 -5.01
C VAL A 44 5.96 -0.83 -6.49
N PRO A 45 6.10 -1.79 -7.42
CA PRO A 45 6.02 -1.51 -8.85
C PRO A 45 4.73 -0.76 -9.18
N GLY A 46 4.80 0.23 -10.07
CA GLY A 46 3.63 0.98 -10.50
C GLY A 46 3.10 2.03 -9.51
N LEU A 47 3.57 2.04 -8.25
CA LEU A 47 3.10 2.92 -7.18
C LEU A 47 4.09 4.04 -6.82
N ALA A 48 5.38 3.91 -7.17
CA ALA A 48 6.40 4.93 -6.94
C ALA A 48 5.97 6.32 -7.47
N GLY A 49 5.96 7.32 -6.58
CA GLY A 49 5.61 8.70 -6.94
C GLY A 49 4.12 8.95 -7.26
N LYS A 50 3.25 7.94 -7.20
CA LYS A 50 1.79 8.09 -7.42
C LYS A 50 1.01 8.31 -6.12
N THR A 51 1.74 8.60 -5.07
CA THR A 51 1.31 8.43 -3.70
C THR A 51 1.31 9.72 -2.91
N ASP A 52 1.60 10.82 -3.60
CA ASP A 52 1.27 12.16 -3.14
C ASP A 52 -0.26 12.20 -2.91
N GLY A 53 -0.65 12.13 -1.63
CA GLY A 53 -2.04 12.01 -1.19
C GLY A 53 -2.39 10.70 -0.47
N ILE A 54 -1.73 9.58 -0.79
CA ILE A 54 -1.95 8.29 -0.09
C ILE A 54 -1.47 8.36 1.37
N GLY A 55 -0.44 9.17 1.67
CA GLY A 55 0.05 9.35 3.05
C GLY A 55 -1.00 9.86 4.03
N ALA A 56 -2.06 10.53 3.56
CA ALA A 56 -3.20 10.90 4.42
C ALA A 56 -4.14 9.71 4.72
N HIS A 57 -4.08 8.67 3.89
CA HIS A 57 -4.98 7.52 3.93
C HIS A 57 -4.32 6.23 4.39
N ALA A 58 -2.99 6.11 4.43
CA ALA A 58 -2.27 4.88 4.77
C ALA A 58 -1.36 5.01 6.01
N SER A 59 -1.28 3.95 6.81
CA SER A 59 -0.37 3.75 7.94
C SER A 59 0.42 2.45 7.77
N VAL A 60 1.47 2.32 8.57
CA VAL A 60 2.11 1.04 8.87
C VAL A 60 2.10 0.92 10.38
N GLU A 61 1.26 0.04 10.91
CA GLU A 61 1.32 -0.29 12.33
C GLU A 61 2.51 -1.23 12.50
N ALA A 62 3.47 -0.86 13.36
CA ALA A 62 4.53 -1.78 13.75
C ALA A 62 3.89 -2.86 14.62
N GLY A 63 3.78 -4.08 14.09
CA GLY A 63 3.42 -5.26 14.88
C GLY A 63 4.43 -5.54 15.99
#